data_AF-A0A3B9TTL4-F1
#
_entry.id   AF-A0A3B9TTL4-F1
#
_cell.length_a   1.000
_cell.length_b   1.000
_cell.length_c   1.000
_cell.angle_alpha   90.00
_cell.angle_beta   90.00
_cell.angle_gamma   90.00
#
_symmetry.space_group_name_H-M   'P 1'
#
loop_
_entity.id
_entity.type
_entity.pdbx_description
1 polymer ?
#
loop_
_entity_poly.entity_id
_entity_poly.type
_entity_poly.pdbx_seq_one_letter_code
_entity_poly.pdbx_strand_id
1 'polypeptide(L)'
;MLKSVPNTMTVLRLAAAPLVAALIWADDPEVGYPVALVLFILASVSDFFDGWMARRLRIVSKFGTMLDPIADKVLIGVCLLALAKVTSDGWLFFVPALVIMFREFFVSGLREFMAGRSVSIPVSQLAKWKTTLQLVAIGVLIAAPVFPELGFVNTAGLVVLWVSALITAQTGIAYFRGTLDHV
;
A
#
# COMPACT_ATOMS: atom_id res chain seq x y z
N MET A 1 4.56 -23.56 16.29
CA MET A 1 5.40 -22.76 15.37
C MET A 1 4.66 -21.56 14.74
N LEU A 2 3.52 -21.12 15.30
CA LEU A 2 2.81 -19.86 14.98
C LEU A 2 2.85 -18.83 16.14
N LYS A 3 3.62 -19.09 17.20
CA LYS A 3 3.56 -18.36 18.49
C LYS A 3 4.53 -17.17 18.58
N SER A 4 4.64 -16.39 17.51
CA SER A 4 5.26 -15.06 17.60
C SER A 4 4.20 -14.07 17.15
N VAL A 5 3.71 -13.25 18.09
CA VAL A 5 2.68 -12.21 17.89
C VAL A 5 2.84 -11.43 16.56
N PRO A 6 4.07 -11.07 16.11
CA PRO A 6 4.26 -10.39 14.82
C PRO A 6 3.83 -11.22 13.60
N ASN A 7 4.01 -12.55 13.60
CA ASN A 7 3.59 -13.38 12.46
C ASN A 7 2.08 -13.41 12.29
N THR A 8 1.33 -13.33 13.39
CA THR A 8 -0.13 -13.38 13.34
C THR A 8 -0.69 -12.11 12.70
N MET A 9 -0.13 -10.95 13.03
CA MET A 9 -0.61 -9.67 12.51
C MET A 9 -0.32 -9.50 11.01
N THR A 10 0.88 -9.85 10.53
CA THR A 10 1.20 -9.84 9.09
C THR A 10 0.29 -10.80 8.30
N VAL A 11 0.01 -12.01 8.83
CA VAL A 11 -0.90 -12.97 8.18
C VAL A 11 -2.34 -12.48 8.18
N LEU A 12 -2.80 -11.86 9.28
CA LEU A 12 -4.12 -11.24 9.34
C LEU A 12 -4.25 -10.10 8.33
N ARG A 13 -3.21 -9.27 8.13
CA ARG A 13 -3.21 -8.22 7.10
C ARG A 13 -3.34 -8.81 5.70
N LEU A 14 -2.57 -9.86 5.42
CA LEU A 14 -2.63 -10.55 4.14
C LEU A 14 -4.02 -11.16 3.87
N ALA A 15 -4.68 -11.68 4.91
CA ALA A 15 -6.05 -12.19 4.83
C ALA A 15 -7.10 -11.07 4.77
N ALA A 16 -6.84 -9.91 5.39
CA ALA A 16 -7.73 -8.76 5.37
C ALA A 16 -7.81 -8.11 3.98
N ALA A 17 -6.70 -8.08 3.23
CA ALA A 17 -6.66 -7.48 1.89
C ALA A 17 -7.76 -8.02 0.93
N PRO A 18 -7.90 -9.33 0.69
CA PRO A 18 -8.97 -9.86 -0.17
C PRO A 18 -10.37 -9.63 0.42
N LEU A 19 -10.51 -9.63 1.75
CA LEU A 19 -11.79 -9.34 2.39
C LEU A 19 -12.22 -7.88 2.16
N VAL A 20 -11.29 -6.93 2.30
CA VAL A 20 -11.53 -5.50 1.99
C VAL A 20 -11.93 -5.35 0.52
N ALA A 21 -11.25 -6.02 -0.41
CA ALA A 21 -11.62 -5.99 -1.82
C ALA A 21 -13.02 -6.55 -2.09
N ALA A 22 -13.37 -7.67 -1.46
CA ALA A 22 -14.71 -8.26 -1.60
C ALA A 22 -15.81 -7.32 -1.10
N LEU A 23 -15.56 -6.60 0.00
CA LEU A 23 -16.50 -5.62 0.55
C LEU A 23 -16.63 -4.37 -0.35
N ILE A 24 -15.53 -3.91 -0.95
CA ILE A 24 -15.58 -2.81 -1.94
C ILE A 24 -16.37 -3.27 -3.19
N TRP A 25 -16.16 -4.49 -3.67
CA TRP A 25 -16.89 -5.02 -4.83
C TRP A 25 -18.37 -5.31 -4.59
N ALA A 26 -18.78 -5.47 -3.34
CA ALA A 26 -20.19 -5.53 -3.00
C ALA A 26 -20.91 -4.21 -3.32
N ASP A 27 -20.16 -3.11 -3.42
CA ASP A 27 -20.62 -1.78 -3.82
C ASP A 27 -21.83 -1.29 -3.02
N ASP A 28 -21.80 -1.56 -1.71
CA ASP A 28 -22.85 -1.20 -0.75
C ASP A 28 -22.38 -0.03 0.15
N PRO A 29 -22.92 1.19 -0.05
CA PRO A 29 -22.58 2.38 0.74
C PRO A 29 -22.94 2.29 2.23
N GLU A 30 -23.96 1.52 2.59
CA GLU A 30 -24.50 1.50 3.96
C GLU A 30 -23.71 0.56 4.86
N VAL A 31 -23.26 -0.59 4.34
CA VAL A 31 -22.56 -1.62 5.13
C VAL A 31 -21.21 -2.00 4.53
N GLY A 32 -21.14 -2.23 3.22
CA GLY A 32 -19.94 -2.67 2.54
C GLY A 32 -18.75 -1.72 2.73
N TYR A 33 -18.89 -0.46 2.30
CA TYR A 33 -17.81 0.53 2.40
C TYR A 33 -17.42 0.89 3.84
N PRO A 34 -18.35 1.09 4.80
CA PRO A 34 -17.98 1.33 6.20
C PRO A 34 -17.16 0.19 6.80
N VAL A 35 -17.56 -1.08 6.58
CA VAL A 35 -16.82 -2.24 7.09
C VAL A 35 -15.47 -2.37 6.38
N ALA A 36 -15.41 -2.15 5.06
CA ALA A 36 -14.16 -2.13 4.30
C ALA A 36 -13.19 -1.08 4.84
N LEU A 37 -13.68 0.13 5.13
CA LEU A 37 -12.89 1.23 5.67
C LEU A 37 -12.30 0.89 7.05
N VAL A 38 -13.12 0.36 7.95
CA VAL A 38 -12.66 -0.04 9.29
C VAL A 38 -11.60 -1.13 9.20
N LEU A 39 -11.84 -2.17 8.39
CA LEU A 39 -10.86 -3.25 8.19
C LEU A 39 -9.57 -2.74 7.56
N PHE A 40 -9.66 -1.87 6.57
CA PHE A 40 -8.51 -1.25 5.92
C PHE A 40 -7.67 -0.40 6.90
N ILE A 41 -8.33 0.41 7.73
CA ILE A 41 -7.65 1.21 8.77
C ILE A 41 -6.96 0.31 9.78
N LEU A 42 -7.66 -0.72 10.30
CA LEU A 42 -7.07 -1.67 11.25
C LEU A 42 -5.87 -2.42 10.65
N ALA A 43 -5.98 -2.85 9.39
CA ALA A 43 -4.90 -3.51 8.65
C ALA A 43 -3.68 -2.59 8.44
N SER A 44 -3.92 -1.32 8.14
CA SER A 44 -2.87 -0.32 7.90
C SER A 44 -2.19 0.12 9.21
N VAL A 45 -2.97 0.29 10.28
CA VAL A 45 -2.45 0.72 11.58
C VAL A 45 -1.71 -0.43 12.29
N SER A 46 -2.19 -1.67 12.16
CA SER A 46 -1.49 -2.84 12.73
C SER A 46 -0.07 -2.98 12.20
N ASP A 47 0.20 -2.65 10.93
CA ASP A 47 1.57 -2.61 10.38
C ASP A 47 2.51 -1.69 11.14
N PHE A 48 2.05 -0.46 11.37
CA PHE A 48 2.85 0.51 12.08
C PHE A 48 3.18 0.04 13.50
N PHE A 49 2.22 -0.60 14.18
CA PHE A 49 2.40 -1.15 15.51
C PHE A 49 3.31 -2.38 15.53
N ASP A 50 3.21 -3.29 14.56
CA ASP A 50 4.09 -4.45 14.43
C ASP A 50 5.55 -4.02 14.27
N GLY A 51 5.80 -3.09 13.34
CA GLY A 51 7.14 -2.55 13.12
C GLY A 51 7.69 -1.83 14.34
N TRP A 52 6.85 -1.12 15.09
CA TRP A 52 7.24 -0.45 16.34
C TRP A 52 7.57 -1.46 17.46
N MET A 53 6.72 -2.47 17.64
CA MET A 53 6.88 -3.48 18.68
C MET A 53 8.08 -4.39 18.41
N ALA A 54 8.30 -4.80 17.16
CA ALA A 54 9.46 -5.60 16.76
C ALA A 54 10.79 -4.87 17.05
N ARG A 55 10.87 -3.57 16.76
CA ARG A 55 12.05 -2.74 17.08
C ARG A 55 12.30 -2.63 18.58
N ARG A 56 11.23 -2.51 19.39
CA ARG A 56 11.33 -2.31 20.83
C ARG A 56 11.62 -3.61 21.60
N LEU A 57 11.04 -4.72 21.17
CA LEU A 57 11.19 -6.02 21.84
C LEU A 57 12.39 -6.82 21.33
N ARG A 58 13.03 -6.42 20.23
CA ARG A 58 14.13 -7.17 19.56
C ARG A 58 13.76 -8.61 19.19
N ILE A 59 12.47 -8.91 19.10
CA ILE A 59 11.95 -10.21 18.68
C ILE A 59 11.66 -10.11 17.18
N VAL A 60 12.63 -10.49 16.36
CA VAL A 60 12.51 -10.49 14.90
C VAL A 60 12.46 -11.93 14.41
N SER A 61 11.34 -12.29 13.79
CA SER A 61 11.10 -13.61 13.18
C SER A 61 11.54 -13.57 11.71
N LYS A 62 12.39 -14.51 11.28
CA LYS A 62 12.84 -14.60 9.86
C LYS A 62 11.65 -14.68 8.89
N PHE A 63 10.60 -15.39 9.28
CA PHE A 63 9.39 -15.57 8.47
C PHE A 63 8.57 -14.28 8.39
N GLY A 64 8.38 -13.58 9.50
CA GLY A 64 7.66 -12.30 9.55
C GLY A 64 8.37 -11.24 8.73
N THR A 65 9.70 -11.13 8.85
CA THR A 65 10.52 -10.19 8.06
C THR A 65 10.44 -10.45 6.55
N MET A 66 10.25 -11.70 6.14
CA MET A 66 10.05 -12.05 4.73
C MET A 66 8.65 -11.66 4.24
N LEU A 67 7.61 -11.88 5.06
CA LEU A 67 6.22 -11.62 4.66
C LEU A 67 5.82 -10.14 4.72
N ASP A 68 6.39 -9.34 5.62
CA ASP A 68 6.03 -7.93 5.82
C ASP A 68 6.06 -7.12 4.50
N PRO A 69 7.16 -7.14 3.72
CA PRO A 69 7.24 -6.38 2.48
C PRO A 69 6.28 -6.88 1.38
N ILE A 70 5.78 -8.10 1.52
CA ILE A 70 4.79 -8.70 0.61
C ILE A 70 3.39 -8.24 1.03
N ALA A 71 3.05 -8.39 2.31
CA ALA A 71 1.75 -8.01 2.85
C ALA A 71 1.41 -6.54 2.59
N ASP A 72 2.39 -5.64 2.73
CA ASP A 72 2.21 -4.20 2.46
C ASP A 72 1.82 -3.91 1.00
N LYS A 73 2.51 -4.55 0.05
CA LYS A 73 2.23 -4.36 -1.39
C LYS A 73 0.93 -5.01 -1.79
N VAL A 74 0.59 -6.15 -1.19
CA VAL A 74 -0.67 -6.85 -1.44
C VAL A 74 -1.84 -6.00 -0.97
N LEU A 75 -1.79 -5.42 0.23
CA LEU A 75 -2.89 -4.58 0.73
C LEU A 75 -3.18 -3.41 -0.21
N ILE A 76 -2.15 -2.64 -0.57
CA ILE A 76 -2.28 -1.47 -1.46
C ILE A 76 -2.74 -1.90 -2.85
N GLY A 77 -2.10 -2.92 -3.44
CA GLY A 77 -2.43 -3.39 -4.79
C GLY A 77 -3.85 -3.94 -4.89
N VAL A 78 -4.27 -4.76 -3.92
CA VAL A 78 -5.62 -5.33 -3.88
C VAL A 78 -6.67 -4.24 -3.71
N CYS A 79 -6.44 -3.25 -2.84
CA CYS A 79 -7.40 -2.16 -2.67
C CYS A 79 -7.49 -1.27 -3.93
N LEU A 80 -6.36 -0.97 -4.59
CA LEU A 80 -6.37 -0.21 -5.85
C LEU A 80 -7.13 -0.96 -6.96
N LEU A 81 -6.93 -2.27 -7.09
CA LEU A 81 -7.68 -3.10 -8.04
C LEU A 81 -9.17 -3.18 -7.69
N ALA A 82 -9.50 -3.22 -6.40
CA ALA A 82 -10.88 -3.22 -5.95
C ALA A 82 -11.59 -1.91 -6.30
N LEU A 83 -10.98 -0.78 -5.94
CA LEU A 83 -11.47 0.56 -6.28
C LEU A 83 -11.55 0.78 -7.80
N ALA A 84 -10.61 0.24 -8.59
CA ALA A 84 -10.63 0.30 -10.04
C ALA A 84 -11.90 -0.29 -10.68
N LYS A 85 -12.55 -1.25 -10.00
CA LYS A 85 -13.76 -1.91 -10.50
C LYS A 85 -15.01 -1.06 -10.33
N VAL A 86 -15.05 -0.23 -9.28
CA VAL A 86 -16.24 0.49 -8.81
C VAL A 86 -16.17 2.00 -9.06
N THR A 87 -14.96 2.56 -9.20
CA THR A 87 -14.77 4.00 -9.48
C THR A 87 -15.39 4.42 -10.81
N SER A 88 -16.02 5.59 -10.80
CA SER A 88 -16.53 6.29 -12.00
C SER A 88 -15.55 7.36 -12.53
N ASP A 89 -14.38 7.53 -11.89
CA ASP A 89 -13.43 8.60 -12.19
C ASP A 89 -12.59 8.34 -13.45
N GLY A 90 -12.69 7.13 -14.02
CA GLY A 90 -11.99 6.75 -15.24
C GLY A 90 -10.49 6.98 -15.15
N TRP A 91 -9.91 7.60 -16.18
CA TRP A 91 -8.46 7.80 -16.27
C TRP A 91 -7.85 8.63 -15.14
N LEU A 92 -8.65 9.46 -14.45
CA LEU A 92 -8.17 10.21 -13.28
C LEU A 92 -7.78 9.29 -12.12
N PHE A 93 -8.39 8.10 -12.01
CA PHE A 93 -8.00 7.07 -11.07
C PHE A 93 -6.99 6.09 -11.69
N PHE A 94 -7.23 5.61 -12.91
CA PHE A 94 -6.41 4.55 -13.51
C PHE A 94 -4.95 4.97 -13.71
N VAL A 95 -4.68 6.20 -14.13
CA VAL A 95 -3.29 6.66 -14.38
C VAL A 95 -2.44 6.60 -13.11
N PRO A 96 -2.80 7.25 -11.99
CA PRO A 96 -1.98 7.20 -10.79
C PRO A 96 -1.92 5.80 -10.17
N ALA A 97 -3.02 5.02 -10.24
CA ALA A 97 -3.03 3.63 -9.78
C ALA A 97 -2.02 2.75 -10.54
N LEU A 98 -1.98 2.85 -11.88
CA LEU A 98 -1.04 2.13 -12.72
C LEU A 98 0.41 2.54 -12.44
N VAL A 99 0.68 3.83 -12.27
CA VAL A 99 2.02 4.34 -11.92
C VAL A 99 2.49 3.75 -10.59
N ILE A 100 1.61 3.75 -9.58
CA ILE A 100 1.91 3.17 -8.27
C ILE A 100 2.20 1.67 -8.41
N MET A 101 1.29 0.90 -9.01
CA MET A 101 1.43 -0.54 -9.16
C MET A 101 2.70 -0.92 -9.93
N PHE A 102 2.91 -0.32 -11.12
CA PHE A 102 4.08 -0.57 -11.94
C PHE A 102 5.37 -0.37 -11.15
N ARG A 103 5.48 0.77 -10.46
CA ARG A 103 6.68 1.09 -9.69
C ARG A 103 6.89 0.13 -8.53
N GLU A 104 5.85 -0.25 -7.78
CA GLU A 104 5.98 -1.18 -6.65
C GLU A 104 6.56 -2.53 -7.10
N PHE A 105 6.17 -3.05 -8.27
CA PHE A 105 6.78 -4.26 -8.84
C PHE A 105 8.17 -4.00 -9.41
N PHE A 106 8.34 -2.93 -10.19
CA PHE A 106 9.59 -2.61 -10.88
C PHE A 106 10.77 -2.38 -9.92
N VAL A 107 10.61 -1.52 -8.91
CA VAL A 107 11.67 -1.23 -7.93
C VAL A 107 11.98 -2.45 -7.07
N SER A 108 10.97 -3.29 -6.78
CA SER A 108 11.18 -4.53 -6.05
C SER A 108 12.02 -5.53 -6.85
N GLY A 109 11.72 -5.69 -8.14
CA GLY A 109 12.51 -6.54 -9.03
C GLY A 109 13.95 -6.05 -9.19
N LEU A 110 14.15 -4.73 -9.37
CA LEU A 110 15.49 -4.15 -9.42
C LEU A 110 16.26 -4.35 -8.12
N ARG A 111 15.61 -4.21 -6.96
CA ARG A 111 16.25 -4.45 -5.66
C ARG A 111 16.72 -5.89 -5.52
N GLU A 112 15.89 -6.85 -5.90
CA GLU A 112 16.26 -8.26 -5.88
C GLU A 112 17.44 -8.55 -6.80
N PHE A 113 17.41 -8.01 -8.03
CA PHE A 113 18.51 -8.14 -8.99
C PHE A 113 19.84 -7.57 -8.45
N MET A 114 19.79 -6.41 -7.79
CA MET A 114 20.98 -5.75 -7.23
C MET A 114 21.48 -6.40 -5.94
N ALA A 115 20.59 -7.03 -5.15
CA ALA A 115 20.98 -7.76 -3.95
C ALA A 115 21.98 -8.89 -4.27
N GLY A 116 21.86 -9.52 -5.44
CA GLY A 116 22.83 -10.50 -5.93
C GLY A 116 24.23 -9.94 -6.24
N ARG A 117 24.39 -8.61 -6.33
CA ARG A 117 25.65 -7.92 -6.66
C ARG A 117 26.25 -7.15 -5.46
N SER A 118 25.69 -7.28 -4.26
CA SER A 118 26.16 -6.60 -3.03
C SER A 118 26.18 -5.07 -3.08
N VAL A 119 25.43 -4.45 -4.00
CA VAL A 119 25.29 -2.99 -4.11
C VAL A 119 23.97 -2.57 -3.46
N SER A 120 24.06 -1.72 -2.44
CA SER A 120 22.90 -1.13 -1.76
C SER A 120 22.70 0.31 -2.22
N ILE A 121 21.57 0.58 -2.89
CA ILE A 121 21.23 1.93 -3.33
C ILE A 121 20.50 2.65 -2.19
N PRO A 122 21.02 3.78 -1.69
CA PRO A 122 20.41 4.51 -0.59
C PRO A 122 19.01 5.02 -0.98
N VAL A 123 18.06 4.84 -0.06
CA VAL A 123 16.65 5.21 -0.28
C VAL A 123 16.44 6.67 0.17
N SER A 124 15.79 7.48 -0.67
CA SER A 124 15.52 8.90 -0.33
C SER A 124 14.47 9.03 0.79
N GLN A 125 14.56 10.10 1.59
CA GLN A 125 13.60 10.40 2.66
C GLN A 125 12.17 10.61 2.11
N LEU A 126 12.05 11.13 0.88
CA LEU A 126 10.78 11.25 0.15
C LEU A 126 10.08 9.90 -0.06
N ALA A 127 10.84 8.82 -0.21
CA ALA A 127 10.27 7.48 -0.37
C ALA A 127 9.65 6.93 0.93
N LYS A 128 9.91 7.54 2.09
CA LYS A 128 9.29 7.14 3.37
C LYS A 128 7.82 7.55 3.45
N TRP A 129 7.50 8.73 2.90
CA TRP A 129 6.13 9.27 2.97
C TRP A 129 5.20 8.70 1.89
N LYS A 130 5.75 8.12 0.82
CA LYS A 130 4.93 7.60 -0.30
C LYS A 130 3.86 6.61 0.17
N THR A 131 4.23 5.66 1.05
CA THR A 131 3.31 4.62 1.51
C THR A 131 2.20 5.21 2.35
N THR A 132 2.52 6.14 3.26
CA THR A 132 1.51 6.85 4.04
C THR A 132 0.53 7.58 3.13
N LEU A 133 1.00 8.26 2.09
CA LEU A 133 0.13 8.94 1.13
C LEU A 133 -0.74 7.96 0.33
N GLN A 134 -0.21 6.79 -0.06
CA GLN A 134 -1.01 5.74 -0.73
C GLN A 134 -2.12 5.22 0.21
N LEU A 135 -1.78 4.92 1.46
CA LEU A 135 -2.75 4.42 2.44
C LEU A 135 -3.83 5.47 2.74
N VAL A 136 -3.45 6.74 2.90
CA VAL A 136 -4.39 7.84 3.10
C VAL A 136 -5.29 8.01 1.86
N ALA A 137 -4.72 8.03 0.66
CA ALA A 137 -5.49 8.14 -0.57
C ALA A 137 -6.54 7.02 -0.69
N ILE A 138 -6.12 5.77 -0.51
CA ILE A 138 -7.01 4.60 -0.58
C ILE A 138 -8.09 4.68 0.50
N GLY A 139 -7.72 4.99 1.75
CA GLY A 139 -8.69 5.12 2.84
C GLY A 139 -9.74 6.20 2.57
N VAL A 140 -9.33 7.36 2.04
CA VAL A 140 -10.25 8.44 1.66
C VAL A 140 -11.16 8.02 0.50
N LEU A 141 -10.63 7.30 -0.50
CA LEU A 141 -11.42 6.80 -1.63
C LEU A 141 -12.43 5.72 -1.21
N ILE A 142 -12.07 4.84 -0.26
CA ILE A 142 -13.03 3.88 0.35
C ILE A 142 -14.09 4.63 1.18
N ALA A 143 -13.72 5.74 1.82
CA ALA A 143 -14.64 6.54 2.62
C ALA A 143 -15.60 7.40 1.79
N ALA A 144 -15.27 7.72 0.53
CA ALA A 144 -16.07 8.63 -0.29
C ALA A 144 -17.53 8.16 -0.49
N PRO A 145 -17.80 6.87 -0.78
CA PRO A 145 -19.18 6.38 -0.89
C PRO A 145 -19.95 6.37 0.43
N VAL A 146 -19.27 6.35 1.59
CA VAL A 146 -19.90 6.40 2.93
C VAL A 146 -20.50 7.78 3.21
N PHE A 147 -19.92 8.82 2.62
CA PHE A 147 -20.37 10.21 2.79
C PHE A 147 -20.73 10.83 1.44
N PRO A 148 -21.80 10.34 0.76
CA PRO A 148 -22.10 10.74 -0.61
C PRO A 148 -22.42 12.23 -0.75
N GLU A 149 -22.91 12.88 0.31
CA GLU A 149 -23.17 14.32 0.32
C GLU A 149 -21.88 15.17 0.33
N LEU A 150 -20.75 14.59 0.74
CA LEU A 150 -19.46 15.26 0.78
C LEU A 150 -18.66 14.94 -0.49
N GLY A 151 -19.15 15.40 -1.65
CA GLY A 151 -18.52 15.12 -2.95
C GLY A 151 -17.03 15.49 -3.06
N PHE A 152 -16.54 16.41 -2.21
CA PHE A 152 -15.12 16.76 -2.14
C PHE A 152 -14.24 15.62 -1.60
N VAL A 153 -14.78 14.64 -0.89
CA VAL A 153 -14.02 13.52 -0.31
C VAL A 153 -13.40 12.67 -1.42
N ASN A 154 -14.16 12.35 -2.47
CA ASN A 154 -13.61 11.62 -3.63
C ASN A 154 -12.49 12.42 -4.30
N THR A 155 -12.72 13.71 -4.57
CA THR A 155 -11.72 14.59 -5.18
C THR A 155 -10.46 14.69 -4.32
N ALA A 156 -10.59 14.81 -3.00
CA ALA A 156 -9.47 14.82 -2.08
C ALA A 156 -8.68 13.51 -2.14
N GLY A 157 -9.37 12.36 -2.15
CA GLY A 157 -8.76 11.04 -2.32
C GLY A 157 -7.94 10.93 -3.62
N LEU A 158 -8.51 11.38 -4.74
CA LEU A 158 -7.82 11.42 -6.04
C LEU A 158 -6.61 12.36 -6.01
N VAL A 159 -6.73 13.56 -5.44
CA VAL A 159 -5.60 14.50 -5.33
C VAL A 159 -4.46 13.87 -4.54
N VAL A 160 -4.75 13.24 -3.40
CA VAL A 160 -3.72 12.55 -2.60
C VAL A 160 -3.14 11.36 -3.38
N LEU A 161 -3.95 10.62 -4.14
CA LEU A 161 -3.50 9.52 -4.98
C LEU A 161 -2.53 10.01 -6.07
N TRP A 162 -2.82 11.14 -6.72
CA TRP A 162 -1.94 11.76 -7.70
C TRP A 162 -0.63 12.25 -7.11
N VAL A 163 -0.68 12.97 -5.98
CA VAL A 163 0.53 13.40 -5.25
C VAL A 163 1.40 12.20 -4.89
N SER A 164 0.76 11.13 -4.41
CA SER A 164 1.42 9.88 -4.08
C SER A 164 2.06 9.21 -5.31
N ALA A 165 1.35 9.15 -6.44
CA ALA A 165 1.86 8.60 -7.69
C ALA A 165 3.06 9.38 -8.22
N LEU A 166 3.04 10.71 -8.16
CA LEU A 166 4.16 11.56 -8.57
C LEU A 166 5.42 11.30 -7.72
N ILE A 167 5.28 11.26 -6.40
CA ILE A 167 6.39 10.92 -5.49
C ILE A 167 6.89 9.49 -5.76
N THR A 168 5.96 8.56 -6.00
CA THR A 168 6.27 7.16 -6.31
C THR A 168 7.08 7.05 -7.60
N ALA A 169 6.68 7.76 -8.67
CA ALA A 169 7.38 7.83 -9.94
C ALA A 169 8.77 8.46 -9.80
N GLN A 170 8.87 9.63 -9.15
CA GLN A 170 10.14 10.31 -8.92
C GLN A 170 11.15 9.42 -8.18
N THR A 171 10.70 8.75 -7.11
CA THR A 171 11.56 7.83 -6.36
C THR A 171 11.92 6.58 -7.15
N GLY A 172 11.04 6.10 -8.03
CA GLY A 172 11.31 4.99 -8.95
C GLY A 172 12.40 5.34 -9.97
N ILE A 173 12.29 6.52 -10.60
CA ILE A 173 13.29 7.01 -11.56
C ILE A 173 14.66 7.21 -10.88
N ALA A 174 14.68 7.81 -9.69
CA ALA A 174 15.91 7.99 -8.93
C ALA A 174 16.59 6.65 -8.61
N TYR A 175 15.82 5.64 -8.21
CA TYR A 175 16.34 4.29 -7.95
C TYR A 175 16.90 3.63 -9.21
N PHE A 176 16.17 3.73 -10.32
CA PHE A 176 16.60 3.16 -11.60
C PHE A 176 17.90 3.78 -12.11
N ARG A 177 18.02 5.11 -12.06
CA ARG A 177 19.28 5.81 -12.43
C ARG A 177 20.45 5.35 -11.57
N GLY A 178 20.27 5.30 -10.25
CA GLY A 178 21.31 4.80 -9.35
C GLY A 178 21.66 3.33 -9.59
N THR A 179 20.75 2.54 -10.15
CA THR A 179 21.01 1.15 -10.55
C THR A 179 21.89 1.09 -11.80
N LEU A 180 21.63 1.93 -12.81
CA LEU A 180 22.42 1.99 -14.04
C LEU A 180 23.88 2.36 -13.80
N ASP A 181 24.18 3.15 -12.78
CA ASP A 181 25.56 3.51 -12.41
C ASP A 181 26.39 2.31 -11.91
N HIS A 182 25.76 1.16 -11.65
CA HIS A 182 26.37 -0.04 -11.05
C HIS A 182 26.19 -1.33 -11.89
N VAL A 183 25.68 -1.21 -13.12
CA VAL A 183 25.52 -2.34 -14.05
C VAL A 183 26.60 -2.28 -15.11
#